data_AF-A0A537THR8-F1
#
_entry.id   AF-A0A537THR8-F1
#
_cell.length_a   1.000
_cell.length_b   1.000
_cell.length_c   1.000
_cell.angle_alpha   90.00
_cell.angle_beta   90.00
_cell.angle_gamma   90.00
#
_symmetry.space_group_name_H-M   'P 1'
#
loop_
_entity.id
_entity.type
_entity.pdbx_description
1 polymer ?
#
loop_
_entity_poly.entity_id
_entity_poly.type
_entity_poly.pdbx_seq_one_letter_code
_entity_poly.pdbx_strand_id
1 'polypeptide(L)'
;MRRLAALAALVAAVVPLVGCGGETTLTPTPVTVVGSVQQVTIAKGNATAGKAVFAAQGCGSCHTFKAAGSSATVGPDLDKALKGKTPEFIRESIVNPNAVIAAGYPPNVMPQDFGTKLSTTQLADLIAFLSKPSS
;
A
#
# COMPACT_ATOMS: atom_id res chain seq x y z
N MET A 1 -48.06 -44.93 -0.59
CA MET A 1 -49.26 -44.84 -1.45
C MET A 1 -49.12 -43.63 -2.37
N ARG A 2 -49.22 -43.86 -3.71
CA ARG A 2 -49.50 -42.92 -4.83
C ARG A 2 -48.72 -41.59 -4.93
N ARG A 3 -48.28 -41.06 -6.07
CA ARG A 3 -48.06 -41.43 -7.48
C ARG A 3 -47.38 -40.18 -8.08
N LEU A 4 -46.39 -40.36 -8.96
CA LEU A 4 -45.84 -39.29 -9.81
C LEU A 4 -46.87 -38.81 -10.84
N ALA A 5 -46.91 -37.50 -11.12
CA ALA A 5 -47.27 -36.81 -12.37
C ALA A 5 -47.14 -35.29 -12.11
N ALA A 6 -46.19 -34.52 -12.63
CA ALA A 6 -45.82 -34.18 -14.02
C ALA A 6 -46.78 -33.19 -14.72
N LEU A 7 -46.20 -32.02 -15.03
CA LEU A 7 -46.38 -31.16 -16.22
C LEU A 7 -47.50 -30.11 -16.31
N ALA A 8 -47.11 -29.03 -17.02
CA ALA A 8 -47.87 -27.93 -17.63
C ALA A 8 -48.20 -26.74 -16.70
N ALA A 9 -48.05 -25.46 -17.08
CA ALA A 9 -47.58 -24.83 -18.31
C ALA A 9 -47.22 -23.36 -18.01
N LEU A 10 -46.43 -22.78 -18.91
CA LEU A 10 -46.14 -21.35 -19.03
C LEU A 10 -47.38 -20.46 -18.88
N VAL A 11 -47.22 -19.35 -18.14
CA VAL A 11 -47.82 -18.07 -18.53
C VAL A 11 -46.76 -16.99 -18.33
N ALA A 12 -46.19 -16.52 -19.44
CA ALA A 12 -45.46 -15.28 -19.50
C ALA A 12 -46.47 -14.13 -19.57
N ALA A 13 -46.45 -13.23 -18.59
CA ALA A 13 -47.13 -11.94 -18.67
C ALA A 13 -46.13 -10.84 -18.32
N VAL A 14 -45.63 -10.19 -19.37
CA VAL A 14 -44.89 -8.93 -19.29
C VAL A 14 -45.91 -7.81 -19.35
N VAL A 15 -45.99 -6.96 -18.32
CA VAL A 15 -46.63 -5.63 -18.39
C VAL A 15 -45.75 -4.64 -17.60
N PRO A 16 -45.49 -3.42 -18.14
CA PRO A 16 -44.39 -2.56 -17.73
C PRO A 16 -44.78 -1.50 -16.67
N LEU A 17 -43.73 -0.73 -16.31
CA LEU A 17 -43.51 0.30 -15.30
C LEU A 17 -44.65 1.30 -14.98
N VAL A 18 -44.50 1.86 -13.76
CA VAL A 18 -44.93 3.15 -13.18
C VAL A 18 -45.76 2.87 -11.91
N GLY A 19 -45.40 3.20 -10.67
CA GLY A 19 -44.39 4.08 -10.08
C GLY A 19 -45.04 4.79 -8.88
N CYS A 20 -44.47 4.64 -7.67
CA CYS A 20 -44.51 5.53 -6.48
C CYS A 20 -44.71 4.79 -5.15
N GLY A 21 -43.76 5.00 -4.24
CA GLY A 21 -44.03 5.09 -2.80
C GLY A 21 -43.79 3.81 -1.98
N GLY A 22 -42.56 3.65 -1.50
CA GLY A 22 -42.23 2.63 -0.50
C GLY A 22 -40.76 2.65 -0.13
N GLU A 23 -40.29 3.74 0.48
CA GLU A 23 -38.99 3.80 1.12
C GLU A 23 -39.01 2.83 2.30
N THR A 24 -38.68 1.56 2.05
CA THR A 24 -38.31 0.64 3.11
C THR A 24 -36.89 1.03 3.48
N THR A 25 -36.74 1.79 4.56
CA THR A 25 -35.48 1.97 5.27
C THR A 25 -35.00 0.59 5.70
N LEU A 26 -34.24 -0.07 4.81
CA LEU A 26 -33.38 -1.17 5.21
C LEU A 26 -32.29 -0.53 6.04
N THR A 27 -32.49 -0.46 7.35
CA THR A 27 -31.39 -0.31 8.30
C THR A 27 -30.31 -1.30 7.88
N PRO A 28 -29.13 -0.85 7.42
CA PRO A 28 -28.02 -1.77 7.31
C PRO A 28 -27.73 -2.21 8.74
N THR A 29 -28.05 -3.47 9.08
CA THR A 29 -27.36 -4.13 10.18
C THR A 29 -25.87 -3.90 9.93
N PRO A 30 -25.12 -3.30 10.87
CA PRO A 30 -23.69 -3.20 10.72
C PRO A 30 -23.18 -4.64 10.68
N VAL A 31 -22.93 -5.15 9.47
CA VAL A 31 -22.11 -6.33 9.30
C VAL A 31 -20.74 -5.84 9.69
N THR A 32 -20.34 -6.10 10.94
CA THR A 32 -18.96 -5.97 11.36
C THR A 32 -18.17 -6.94 10.49
N VAL A 33 -17.69 -6.46 9.36
CA VAL A 33 -16.64 -7.12 8.62
C VAL A 33 -15.43 -7.03 9.54
N VAL A 34 -15.24 -8.06 10.36
CA VAL A 34 -13.95 -8.40 10.96
C VAL A 34 -13.08 -8.91 9.82
N GLY A 35 -12.83 -8.03 8.86
CA GLY A 35 -11.80 -8.20 7.87
C GLY A 35 -10.53 -7.84 8.61
N SER A 36 -9.74 -8.85 8.92
CA SER A 36 -8.32 -8.64 9.20
C SER A 36 -7.83 -7.78 8.04
N VAL A 37 -7.59 -6.50 8.29
CA VAL A 37 -6.81 -5.69 7.36
C VAL A 37 -5.54 -6.52 7.21
N GLN A 38 -5.27 -7.03 6.01
CA GLN A 38 -3.95 -7.53 5.71
C GLN A 38 -3.06 -6.29 5.75
N GLN A 39 -2.71 -5.88 6.97
CA GLN A 39 -1.50 -5.18 7.24
C GLN A 39 -0.47 -6.12 6.64
N VAL A 40 0.02 -5.76 5.45
CA VAL A 40 1.17 -6.40 4.86
C VAL A 40 2.21 -6.35 5.96
N THR A 41 2.40 -7.46 6.65
CA THR A 41 3.32 -7.51 7.78
C THR A 41 4.69 -7.41 7.15
N ILE A 42 5.16 -6.18 6.95
CA ILE A 42 6.58 -5.92 6.75
C ILE A 42 7.23 -6.62 7.94
N ALA A 43 8.00 -7.67 7.65
CA ALA A 43 8.72 -8.37 8.70
C ALA A 43 9.46 -7.33 9.56
N LYS A 44 9.43 -7.48 10.89
CA LYS A 44 10.06 -6.52 11.79
C LYS A 44 11.56 -6.41 11.44
N GLY A 45 11.93 -5.35 10.74
CA GLY A 45 13.32 -5.13 10.31
C GLY A 45 14.23 -4.63 11.43
N ASN A 46 15.53 -4.83 11.25
CA ASN A 46 16.59 -4.31 12.08
C ASN A 46 17.12 -2.99 11.51
N ALA A 47 16.79 -1.88 12.17
CA ALA A 47 17.21 -0.54 11.75
C ALA A 47 18.74 -0.35 11.69
N THR A 48 19.51 -1.05 12.52
CA THR A 48 20.99 -0.97 12.48
C THR A 48 21.52 -1.63 11.20
N ALA A 49 20.98 -2.80 10.83
CA ALA A 49 21.28 -3.43 9.55
C ALA A 49 20.77 -2.57 8.37
N GLY A 50 19.61 -1.93 8.54
CA GLY A 50 19.04 -1.02 7.55
C GLY A 50 19.93 0.18 7.23
N LYS A 51 20.63 0.72 8.23
CA LYS A 51 21.65 1.76 8.01
C LYS A 51 22.79 1.27 7.11
N ALA A 52 23.23 0.03 7.30
CA ALA A 52 24.25 -0.57 6.44
C ALA A 52 23.73 -0.77 5.00
N VAL A 53 22.47 -1.21 4.83
CA VAL A 53 21.83 -1.31 3.51
C VAL A 53 21.74 0.07 2.85
N PHE A 54 21.30 1.10 3.57
CA PHE A 54 21.21 2.47 3.07
C PHE A 54 22.56 2.96 2.50
N ALA A 55 23.65 2.71 3.24
CA ALA A 55 24.99 3.07 2.80
C ALA A 55 25.45 2.24 1.59
N ALA A 56 25.30 0.91 1.66
CA ALA A 56 25.75 -0.01 0.61
C ALA A 56 25.01 0.18 -0.73
N GLN A 57 23.75 0.62 -0.68
CA GLN A 57 22.95 0.90 -1.87
C GLN A 57 23.09 2.34 -2.39
N GLY A 58 23.94 3.16 -1.73
CA GLY A 58 24.22 4.52 -2.18
C GLY A 58 23.05 5.49 -1.96
N CYS A 59 22.08 5.20 -1.08
CA CYS A 59 20.92 6.08 -0.88
C CYS A 59 21.33 7.51 -0.49
N GLY A 60 22.42 7.62 0.29
CA GLY A 60 22.96 8.91 0.76
C GLY A 60 23.66 9.75 -0.31
N SER A 61 23.95 9.22 -1.51
CA SER A 61 24.51 10.03 -2.61
C SER A 61 23.45 10.92 -3.27
N CYS A 62 22.17 10.60 -3.07
CA CYS A 62 21.05 11.38 -3.61
C CYS A 62 20.22 12.06 -2.53
N HIS A 63 20.04 11.43 -1.38
CA HIS A 63 19.11 11.88 -0.35
C HIS A 63 19.79 12.50 0.87
N THR A 64 19.16 13.54 1.40
CA THR A 64 19.44 14.04 2.75
C THR A 64 18.74 13.13 3.75
N PHE A 65 19.49 12.66 4.75
CA PHE A 65 18.95 11.88 5.86
C PHE A 65 19.90 11.95 7.06
N LYS A 66 19.52 12.73 8.09
CA LYS A 66 20.36 12.98 9.26
C LYS A 66 20.81 11.70 9.97
N ALA A 67 19.94 10.71 10.13
CA ALA A 67 20.28 9.45 10.80
C ALA A 67 21.40 8.65 10.06
N ALA A 68 21.55 8.87 8.75
CA ALA A 68 22.62 8.32 7.93
C ALA A 68 23.83 9.26 7.76
N GLY A 69 23.73 10.51 8.21
CA GLY A 69 24.76 11.53 7.99
C GLY A 69 24.86 11.98 6.53
N SER A 70 23.80 11.83 5.73
CA SER A 70 23.79 12.24 4.32
C SER A 70 23.08 13.58 4.13
N SER A 71 23.55 14.36 3.14
CA SER A 71 23.07 15.72 2.86
C SER A 71 22.90 16.02 1.36
N ALA A 72 22.90 15.00 0.52
CA ALA A 72 22.68 15.16 -0.91
C ALA A 72 21.24 15.60 -1.22
N THR A 73 21.04 16.30 -2.34
CA THR A 73 19.78 16.95 -2.69
C THR A 73 19.25 16.58 -4.07
N VAL A 74 19.86 15.56 -4.71
CA VAL A 74 19.37 15.00 -5.99
C VAL A 74 17.97 14.41 -5.82
N GLY A 75 17.73 13.76 -4.68
CA GLY A 75 16.41 13.32 -4.21
C GLY A 75 15.91 14.16 -3.03
N PRO A 76 14.64 13.97 -2.63
CA PRO A 76 14.05 14.66 -1.49
C PRO A 76 14.78 14.40 -0.18
N ASP A 77 14.70 15.38 0.71
CA ASP A 77 15.06 15.27 2.12
C ASP A 77 14.14 14.24 2.81
N LEU A 78 14.70 13.08 3.16
CA LEU A 78 13.96 11.96 3.73
C LEU A 78 13.43 12.28 5.13
N ASP A 79 14.06 13.20 5.86
CA ASP A 79 13.59 13.65 7.18
C ASP A 79 12.24 14.38 7.06
N LYS A 80 11.99 15.02 5.92
CA LYS A 80 10.74 15.74 5.62
C LYS A 80 9.77 14.88 4.84
N ALA A 81 10.23 14.21 3.79
CA ALA A 81 9.39 13.46 2.86
C ALA A 81 8.73 12.24 3.51
N LEU A 82 9.39 11.62 4.49
CA LEU A 82 8.88 10.43 5.19
C LEU A 82 8.12 10.77 6.47
N LYS A 83 8.03 12.05 6.87
CA LYS A 83 7.34 12.44 8.10
C LYS A 83 5.86 12.05 8.04
N GLY A 84 5.43 11.23 9.00
CA GLY A 84 4.05 10.73 9.09
C GLY A 84 3.67 9.71 8.01
N LYS A 85 4.64 9.20 7.23
CA LYS A 85 4.41 8.14 6.26
C LYS A 85 4.47 6.76 6.92
N THR A 86 3.73 5.81 6.35
CA THR A 86 3.70 4.44 6.85
C THR A 86 4.87 3.62 6.27
N PRO A 87 5.25 2.49 6.91
CA PRO A 87 6.24 1.57 6.36
C PRO A 87 5.89 1.07 4.94
N GLU A 88 4.61 0.91 4.63
CA GLU A 88 4.13 0.48 3.31
C GLU A 88 4.38 1.54 2.24
N PHE A 89 4.16 2.82 2.57
CA PHE A 89 4.51 3.94 1.69
C PHE A 89 6.02 3.99 1.42
N ILE A 90 6.84 3.78 2.46
CA ILE A 90 8.30 3.72 2.33
C ILE A 90 8.70 2.56 1.41
N ARG A 91 8.09 1.38 1.61
CA ARG A 91 8.33 0.21 0.74
C ARG A 91 8.00 0.53 -0.72
N GLU A 92 6.82 1.07 -0.99
CA GLU A 92 6.40 1.42 -2.35
C GLU A 92 7.36 2.44 -2.98
N SER A 93 7.76 3.47 -2.23
CA SER A 93 8.72 4.47 -2.70
C SER A 93 10.08 3.87 -3.07
N ILE A 94 10.49 2.73 -2.46
CA ILE A 94 11.74 2.03 -2.78
C ILE A 94 11.58 1.13 -3.99
N VAL A 95 10.51 0.33 -4.06
CA VAL A 95 10.34 -0.71 -5.09
C VAL A 95 9.63 -0.19 -6.35
N ASN A 96 8.93 0.94 -6.25
CA ASN A 96 8.26 1.64 -7.34
C ASN A 96 8.38 3.17 -7.18
N PRO A 97 9.60 3.74 -7.35
CA PRO A 97 9.86 5.15 -7.05
C PRO A 97 9.07 6.16 -7.89
N ASN A 98 8.58 5.74 -9.06
CA ASN A 98 7.78 6.60 -9.93
C ASN A 98 6.28 6.60 -9.59
N ALA A 99 5.82 5.77 -8.63
CA ALA A 99 4.42 5.75 -8.20
C ALA A 99 4.00 7.08 -7.57
N VAL A 100 4.87 7.64 -6.73
CA VAL A 100 4.67 8.92 -6.06
C VAL A 100 5.99 9.68 -6.07
N ILE A 101 6.04 10.77 -6.82
CA ILE A 101 7.23 11.61 -6.93
C ILE A 101 7.03 12.83 -6.03
N ALA A 102 8.03 13.12 -5.19
CA ALA A 102 8.02 14.31 -4.37
C ALA A 102 7.99 15.58 -5.24
N ALA A 103 7.21 16.58 -4.85
CA ALA A 103 7.11 17.83 -5.59
C ALA A 103 8.50 18.47 -5.80
N GLY A 104 8.77 18.90 -7.03
CA GLY A 104 10.06 19.51 -7.42
C GLY A 104 11.14 18.52 -7.86
N TYR A 105 10.87 17.22 -7.89
CA TYR A 105 11.81 16.20 -8.37
C TYR A 105 11.34 15.57 -9.69
N PRO A 106 12.26 15.29 -10.63
CA PRO A 106 11.90 14.65 -11.89
C PRO A 106 11.70 13.12 -11.75
N PRO A 107 10.90 12.49 -12.63
CA PRO A 107 10.77 11.03 -12.67
C PRO A 107 12.08 10.37 -13.11
N ASN A 108 12.18 9.06 -12.85
CA ASN A 108 13.27 8.18 -13.35
C ASN A 108 14.68 8.51 -12.84
N VAL A 109 14.83 9.30 -11.78
CA VAL A 109 16.14 9.54 -11.14
C VAL A 109 16.50 8.47 -10.12
N MET A 110 15.52 8.00 -9.33
CA MET A 110 15.74 6.91 -8.39
C MET A 110 15.77 5.56 -9.13
N PRO A 111 16.79 4.71 -8.88
CA PRO A 111 16.87 3.38 -9.50
C PRO A 111 15.59 2.55 -9.26
N GLN A 112 15.13 1.88 -10.32
CA GLN A 112 13.87 1.13 -10.33
C GLN A 112 14.06 -0.37 -10.04
N ASP A 113 15.28 -0.81 -9.75
CA ASP A 113 15.68 -2.21 -9.61
C ASP A 113 15.73 -2.68 -8.14
N PHE A 114 15.50 -1.81 -7.16
CA PHE A 114 15.59 -2.19 -5.74
C PHE A 114 14.61 -3.30 -5.33
N GLY A 115 13.47 -3.44 -6.02
CA GLY A 115 12.51 -4.52 -5.77
C GLY A 115 13.04 -5.92 -6.09
N THR A 116 14.06 -6.03 -6.96
CA THR A 116 14.70 -7.30 -7.31
C THR A 116 16.13 -7.39 -6.77
N LYS A 117 16.80 -6.25 -6.58
CA LYS A 117 18.17 -6.16 -6.06
C LYS A 117 18.26 -6.40 -4.56
N LEU A 118 17.24 -6.00 -3.80
CA LEU A 118 17.21 -6.18 -2.35
C LEU A 118 16.48 -7.48 -1.99
N SER A 119 17.10 -8.28 -1.12
CA SER A 119 16.37 -9.37 -0.48
C SER A 119 15.24 -8.83 0.41
N THR A 120 14.24 -9.66 0.69
CA THR A 120 13.13 -9.32 1.58
C THR A 120 13.61 -8.79 2.94
N THR A 121 14.67 -9.40 3.51
CA THR A 121 15.26 -8.97 4.78
C THR A 121 15.94 -7.61 4.65
N GLN A 122 16.77 -7.38 3.62
CA GLN A 122 17.42 -6.09 3.40
C GLN A 122 16.41 -4.96 3.21
N LEU A 123 15.33 -5.22 2.47
CA LEU A 123 14.26 -4.26 2.27
C LEU A 123 13.54 -3.96 3.59
N ALA A 124 13.19 -4.97 4.39
CA ALA A 124 12.57 -4.80 5.69
C ALA A 124 13.46 -4.01 6.67
N ASP A 125 14.76 -4.33 6.71
CA ASP A 125 15.75 -3.63 7.52
C ASP A 125 15.88 -2.16 7.10
N LEU A 126 15.96 -1.90 5.79
CA LEU A 126 16.01 -0.55 5.24
C LEU A 126 14.75 0.26 5.60
N ILE A 127 13.56 -0.34 5.46
CA ILE A 127 12.29 0.30 5.87
C ILE A 127 12.31 0.61 7.36
N ALA A 128 12.78 -0.32 8.20
CA ALA A 128 12.87 -0.11 9.65
C ALA A 128 13.84 1.03 10.02
N PHE A 129 14.90 1.23 9.25
CA PHE A 129 15.81 2.37 9.42
C PHE A 129 15.16 3.69 9.00
N LEU A 130 14.52 3.72 7.84
CA LEU A 130 13.86 4.91 7.28
C LEU A 130 12.60 5.34 8.03
N SER A 131 11.96 4.40 8.75
CA SER A 131 10.76 4.68 9.56
C SER A 131 11.08 5.39 10.88
N LYS A 132 12.36 5.50 11.27
CA LYS A 132 12.75 6.21 12.48
C LYS A 132 12.81 7.71 12.20
N PRO A 133 12.17 8.57 13.01
CA PRO A 133 12.39 10.00 12.92
C PRO A 133 13.86 10.30 13.21
N SER A 134 14.49 11.06 12.32
CA SER A 134 15.80 11.65 12.62
C SER A 134 15.65 12.64 13.76
N SER A 135 16.24 12.30 14.91
CA SER A 135 16.27 13.16 16.09
C SER A 135 17.23 14.33 15.90
#